data_AF-A0A4R4KXP9-F1
#
_entry.id   AF-A0A4R4KXP9-F1
#
_cell.length_a   1.000
_cell.length_b   1.000
_cell.length_c   1.000
_cell.angle_alpha   90.00
_cell.angle_beta   90.00
_cell.angle_gamma   90.00
#
_symmetry.space_group_name_H-M   'P 1'
#
loop_
_entity.id
_entity.type
_entity.pdbx_description
1 polymer ?
#
loop_
_entity_poly.entity_id
_entity_poly.type
_entity_poly.pdbx_seq_one_letter_code
_entity_poly.pdbx_strand_id
1 'polypeptide(L)'
;MWEQYPADAALPPLVADLTLRDDARSKATANQLTTEVREANLLAEDVFAGVYDTGDGKRVTVFGTTGFRLSPEADAEDEMTRLTDTYRLDPSEPVETGVRGRHARCAKGHTDGGVVVCTSVDHGSITTAVFTRLSVDDSARLLEVLRGQIVTNG
;
A
#
# COMPACT_ATOMS: atom_id res chain seq x y z
N MET A 1 4.40 4.09 20.97
CA MET A 1 2.94 4.07 20.71
C MET A 1 2.45 5.44 20.23
N TRP A 2 3.08 6.54 20.63
CA TRP A 2 2.74 7.92 20.19
C TRP A 2 3.63 8.47 19.06
N GLU A 3 4.48 7.64 18.45
CA GLU A 3 5.42 8.08 17.38
C GLU A 3 4.87 7.85 15.96
N GLN A 4 3.64 7.34 15.83
CA GLN A 4 3.05 6.95 14.54
C GLN A 4 1.94 7.89 14.08
N TYR A 5 1.43 8.76 14.96
CA TYR A 5 0.40 9.73 14.66
C TYR A 5 0.77 11.08 15.32
N PRO A 6 0.65 12.21 14.63
CA PRO A 6 0.14 12.37 13.25
C PRO A 6 1.11 11.84 12.19
N ALA A 7 0.60 11.57 11.00
CA ALA A 7 1.39 11.12 9.85
C ALA A 7 0.97 11.87 8.58
N ASP A 8 1.96 12.23 7.77
CA ASP A 8 1.81 12.83 6.45
C ASP A 8 2.21 11.83 5.37
N ALA A 9 1.73 12.03 4.14
CA ALA A 9 2.11 11.21 3.01
C ALA A 9 2.46 12.03 1.75
N ALA A 10 3.57 11.66 1.11
CA ALA A 10 3.97 12.21 -0.18
C ALA A 10 4.56 11.11 -1.06
N LEU A 11 4.38 11.21 -2.39
CA LEU A 11 4.93 10.24 -3.33
C LEU A 11 6.26 10.76 -3.88
N PRO A 12 7.42 10.27 -3.40
CA PRO A 12 8.71 10.67 -3.95
C PRO A 12 8.85 10.19 -5.40
N PRO A 13 9.57 10.93 -6.26
CA PRO A 13 9.74 10.56 -7.67
C PRO A 13 10.55 9.27 -7.86
N LEU A 14 11.34 8.87 -6.86
CA LEU A 14 12.20 7.69 -6.88
C LEU A 14 12.19 7.01 -5.50
N VAL A 15 12.02 5.68 -5.48
CA VAL A 15 12.20 4.84 -4.30
C VAL A 15 13.00 3.61 -4.69
N ALA A 16 14.20 3.42 -4.13
CA ALA A 16 15.12 2.37 -4.59
C ALA A 16 15.35 2.46 -6.12
N ASP A 17 14.94 1.44 -6.90
CA ASP A 17 15.00 1.39 -8.36
C ASP A 17 13.66 1.75 -9.04
N LEU A 18 12.63 2.07 -8.26
CA LEU A 18 11.28 2.39 -8.72
C LEU A 18 11.12 3.87 -9.03
N THR A 19 10.73 4.19 -10.27
CA THR A 19 10.43 5.56 -10.71
C THR A 19 8.94 5.81 -10.71
N LEU A 20 8.49 6.92 -10.12
CA LEU A 20 7.09 7.34 -10.15
C LEU A 20 6.70 7.69 -11.58
N ARG A 21 5.55 7.18 -12.02
CA ARG A 21 5.05 7.40 -13.37
C ARG A 21 4.25 8.67 -13.49
N ASP A 22 4.60 9.47 -14.49
CA ASP A 22 3.90 10.73 -14.81
C ASP A 22 3.10 10.67 -16.12
N ASP A 23 3.09 9.52 -16.80
CA ASP A 23 2.34 9.32 -18.03
C ASP A 23 0.81 9.36 -17.77
N ALA A 24 0.05 9.72 -18.80
CA ALA A 24 -1.38 9.97 -18.68
C ALA A 24 -2.18 8.76 -18.15
N ARG A 25 -1.77 7.55 -18.53
CA ARG A 25 -2.44 6.32 -18.08
C ARG A 25 -2.19 6.08 -16.60
N SER A 26 -0.95 6.18 -16.17
CA SER A 26 -0.57 6.01 -14.76
C SER A 26 -1.24 7.05 -13.86
N LYS A 27 -1.32 8.32 -14.31
CA LYS A 27 -2.06 9.38 -13.61
C LYS A 27 -3.56 9.08 -13.51
N ALA A 28 -4.18 8.59 -14.58
CA ALA A 28 -5.60 8.21 -14.55
C ALA A 28 -5.86 7.09 -13.54
N THR A 29 -5.00 6.06 -13.51
CA THR A 29 -5.07 4.97 -12.51
C THR A 29 -4.91 5.51 -11.08
N ALA A 30 -3.91 6.38 -10.84
CA ALA A 30 -3.71 6.98 -9.52
C ALA A 30 -4.91 7.82 -9.06
N ASN A 31 -5.50 8.61 -9.96
CA ASN A 31 -6.67 9.44 -9.65
C ASN A 31 -7.91 8.59 -9.33
N GLN A 32 -8.13 7.51 -10.09
CA GLN A 32 -9.20 6.57 -9.82
C GLN A 32 -9.03 5.93 -8.43
N LEU A 33 -7.83 5.40 -8.12
CA LEU A 33 -7.54 4.80 -6.82
C LEU A 33 -7.69 5.79 -5.67
N THR A 34 -7.24 7.04 -5.86
CA THR A 34 -7.42 8.10 -4.85
C THR A 34 -8.91 8.31 -4.54
N THR A 35 -9.77 8.23 -5.56
CA THR A 35 -11.22 8.38 -5.40
C THR A 35 -11.81 7.19 -4.65
N GLU A 36 -11.51 5.96 -5.10
CA GLU A 36 -11.99 4.72 -4.48
C GLU A 36 -11.54 4.60 -3.01
N VAL A 37 -10.27 4.92 -2.72
CA VAL A 37 -9.72 4.89 -1.35
C VAL A 37 -10.38 5.95 -0.48
N ARG A 38 -10.64 7.16 -1.01
CA ARG A 38 -11.34 8.22 -0.28
C ARG A 38 -12.78 7.84 0.03
N GLU A 39 -13.49 7.23 -0.91
CA GLU A 39 -14.86 6.73 -0.70
C GLU A 39 -14.91 5.64 0.38
N ALA A 40 -13.91 4.76 0.41
CA ALA A 40 -13.79 3.71 1.42
C ALA A 40 -13.31 4.23 2.79
N ASN A 41 -12.73 5.43 2.87
CA ASN A 41 -12.11 6.00 4.08
C ASN A 41 -12.54 7.45 4.32
N LEU A 42 -13.82 7.68 4.62
CA LEU A 42 -14.39 9.03 4.79
C LEU A 42 -13.75 9.86 5.93
N LEU A 43 -13.11 9.19 6.89
CA LEU A 43 -12.44 9.82 8.03
C LEU A 43 -10.92 9.95 7.84
N ALA A 44 -10.38 9.59 6.66
CA ALA A 44 -8.96 9.78 6.37
C ALA A 44 -8.59 11.26 6.36
N GLU A 45 -7.43 11.57 6.92
CA GLU A 45 -6.86 12.93 6.91
C GLU A 45 -6.31 13.21 5.51
N ASP A 46 -5.43 12.34 5.01
CA ASP A 46 -4.96 12.36 3.62
C ASP A 46 -5.13 11.02 2.91
N VAL A 47 -5.15 11.08 1.58
CA VAL A 47 -5.22 9.94 0.68
C VAL A 47 -4.13 10.10 -0.36
N PHE A 48 -3.41 9.01 -0.66
CA PHE A 48 -2.39 8.99 -1.69
C PHE A 48 -2.54 7.75 -2.57
N ALA A 49 -2.20 7.89 -3.86
CA ALA A 49 -2.07 6.79 -4.78
C ALA A 49 -1.07 7.12 -5.89
N GLY A 50 -0.27 6.14 -6.28
CA GLY A 50 0.78 6.29 -7.28
C GLY A 50 1.09 4.98 -7.99
N VAL A 51 1.63 5.09 -9.19
CA VAL A 51 2.14 3.95 -9.94
C VAL A 51 3.64 4.15 -10.12
N TYR A 52 4.41 3.17 -9.70
CA TYR A 52 5.84 3.09 -9.90
C TYR A 52 6.17 1.98 -10.90
N ASP A 53 7.24 2.16 -11.67
CA ASP A 53 7.85 1.07 -12.41
C ASP A 53 9.37 1.09 -12.38
N THR A 54 9.94 -0.03 -12.82
CA THR A 54 11.36 -0.17 -13.13
C THR A 54 11.53 -0.29 -14.64
N GLY A 55 12.75 -0.03 -15.13
CA GLY A 55 13.07 -0.17 -16.56
C GLY A 55 12.93 -1.60 -17.12
N ASP A 56 12.93 -2.63 -16.27
CA ASP A 56 12.72 -4.04 -16.64
C ASP A 56 11.23 -4.46 -16.61
N GLY A 57 10.33 -3.51 -16.35
CA GLY A 57 8.88 -3.70 -16.47
C GLY A 57 8.19 -4.26 -15.23
N LYS A 58 8.84 -4.25 -14.05
CA LYS A 58 8.14 -4.39 -12.77
C LYS A 58 7.22 -3.19 -12.59
N ARG A 59 5.98 -3.42 -12.16
CA ARG A 59 5.01 -2.37 -11.85
C ARG A 59 4.49 -2.54 -10.44
N VAL A 60 4.46 -1.44 -9.70
CA VAL A 60 3.93 -1.33 -8.36
C VAL A 60 2.89 -0.23 -8.33
N THR A 61 1.65 -0.59 -8.00
CA THR A 61 0.59 0.37 -7.72
C THR A 61 0.47 0.49 -6.21
N VAL A 62 0.77 1.66 -5.65
CA VAL A 62 0.72 1.92 -4.21
C VAL A 62 -0.39 2.91 -3.90
N PHE A 63 -1.11 2.70 -2.83
CA PHE A 63 -2.17 3.59 -2.36
C PHE A 63 -2.37 3.45 -0.85
N GLY A 64 -3.02 4.43 -0.24
CA GLY A 64 -3.28 4.39 1.19
C GLY A 64 -3.83 5.69 1.73
N THR A 65 -3.93 5.74 3.05
CA THR A 65 -4.41 6.92 3.78
C THR A 65 -3.59 7.17 5.03
N THR A 66 -3.55 8.42 5.45
CA THR A 66 -3.13 8.83 6.80
C THR A 66 -4.35 9.15 7.66
N GLY A 67 -4.16 9.09 8.97
CA GLY A 67 -5.20 9.35 9.95
C GLY A 67 -5.12 8.36 11.11
N PHE A 68 -5.73 8.74 12.24
CA PHE A 68 -5.69 7.92 13.45
C PHE A 68 -6.42 6.59 13.29
N ARG A 69 -5.76 5.50 13.71
CA ARG A 69 -6.29 4.12 13.66
C ARG A 69 -6.26 3.47 15.03
N LEU A 70 -7.41 2.99 15.49
CA LEU A 70 -7.54 2.34 16.80
C LEU A 70 -6.99 0.92 16.80
N SER A 71 -7.28 0.15 15.76
CA SER A 71 -6.92 -1.27 15.66
C SER A 71 -6.21 -1.55 14.33
N PRO A 72 -4.90 -1.25 14.23
CA PRO A 72 -4.15 -1.46 12.99
C PRO A 72 -4.20 -2.91 12.48
N GLU A 73 -4.27 -3.89 13.37
CA GLU A 73 -4.40 -5.29 13.00
C GLU A 73 -5.72 -5.57 12.28
N ALA A 74 -6.84 -5.12 12.85
CA ALA A 74 -8.18 -5.28 12.25
C ALA A 74 -8.27 -4.53 10.91
N ASP A 75 -7.77 -3.29 10.87
CA ASP A 75 -7.72 -2.48 9.64
C ASP A 75 -6.92 -3.19 8.53
N ALA A 76 -5.85 -3.92 8.87
CA ALA A 76 -5.09 -4.71 7.90
C ALA A 76 -5.89 -5.92 7.38
N GLU A 77 -6.69 -6.58 8.23
CA GLU A 77 -7.56 -7.69 7.79
C GLU A 77 -8.69 -7.18 6.89
N ASP A 78 -9.32 -6.07 7.28
CA ASP A 78 -10.44 -5.48 6.56
C ASP A 78 -10.01 -4.97 5.18
N GLU A 79 -8.83 -4.37 5.08
CA GLU A 79 -8.26 -3.94 3.80
C GLU A 79 -8.05 -5.13 2.85
N MET A 80 -7.44 -6.22 3.33
CA MET A 80 -7.24 -7.42 2.50
C MET A 80 -8.57 -8.06 2.10
N THR A 81 -9.56 -8.07 3.01
CA THR A 81 -10.91 -8.55 2.72
C THR A 81 -11.58 -7.72 1.62
N ARG A 82 -11.52 -6.39 1.71
CA ARG A 82 -12.06 -5.47 0.69
C ARG A 82 -11.47 -5.71 -0.69
N LEU A 83 -10.18 -6.05 -0.75
CA LEU A 83 -9.44 -6.25 -1.99
C LEU A 83 -9.56 -7.66 -2.58
N THR A 84 -10.19 -8.58 -1.85
CA THR A 84 -10.28 -10.00 -2.25
C THR A 84 -11.00 -10.17 -3.58
N ASP A 85 -12.17 -9.56 -3.76
CA ASP A 85 -12.95 -9.71 -4.99
C ASP A 85 -12.26 -9.04 -6.19
N THR A 86 -11.65 -7.87 -5.98
CA THR A 86 -10.96 -7.09 -7.02
C THR A 86 -9.76 -7.82 -7.58
N TYR A 87 -8.95 -8.45 -6.72
CA TYR A 87 -7.71 -9.10 -7.13
C TYR A 87 -7.77 -10.63 -7.11
N ARG A 88 -8.92 -11.22 -6.76
CA ARG A 88 -9.12 -12.67 -6.57
C ARG A 88 -8.04 -13.21 -5.64
N LEU A 89 -7.98 -12.65 -4.43
CA LEU A 89 -6.92 -12.98 -3.47
C LEU A 89 -7.10 -14.38 -2.90
N ASP A 90 -5.98 -15.09 -2.76
CA ASP A 90 -5.85 -16.19 -1.81
C ASP A 90 -6.01 -15.66 -0.36
N PRO A 91 -6.23 -16.53 0.64
CA PRO A 91 -6.22 -16.11 2.04
C PRO A 91 -4.94 -15.33 2.38
N SER A 92 -5.09 -14.14 2.97
CA SER A 92 -3.95 -13.31 3.32
C SER A 92 -3.20 -13.86 4.52
N GLU A 93 -1.88 -13.79 4.48
CA GLU A 93 -0.99 -14.24 5.54
C GLU A 93 -0.33 -13.03 6.23
N PRO A 94 -0.15 -13.06 7.56
CA PRO A 94 0.60 -12.03 8.27
C PRO A 94 2.08 -12.07 7.89
N VAL A 95 2.69 -10.90 7.76
CA VAL A 95 4.14 -10.75 7.50
C VAL A 95 4.80 -9.95 8.61
N GLU A 96 6.02 -10.34 8.99
CA GLU A 96 6.76 -9.67 10.06
C GLU A 96 7.28 -8.31 9.59
N THR A 97 6.98 -7.26 10.37
CA THR A 97 7.40 -5.88 10.09
C THR A 97 8.63 -5.47 10.90
N GLY A 98 8.87 -6.13 12.04
CA GLY A 98 9.88 -5.72 13.02
C GLY A 98 9.58 -4.40 13.75
N VAL A 99 8.45 -3.75 13.45
CA VAL A 99 8.07 -2.44 14.00
C VAL A 99 6.89 -2.61 14.95
N ARG A 100 7.06 -2.19 16.21
CA ARG A 100 6.02 -2.30 17.22
C ARG A 100 4.76 -1.52 16.82
N GLY A 101 3.60 -2.19 16.86
CA GLY A 101 2.31 -1.60 16.52
C GLY A 101 2.05 -1.48 15.01
N ARG A 102 2.93 -2.05 14.18
CA ARG A 102 2.72 -2.16 12.73
C ARG A 102 2.37 -3.58 12.35
N HIS A 103 1.25 -3.73 11.67
CA HIS A 103 0.71 -5.01 11.22
C HIS A 103 0.70 -5.01 9.69
N ALA A 104 1.22 -6.08 9.11
CA ALA A 104 1.25 -6.23 7.67
C ALA A 104 0.73 -7.60 7.25
N ARG A 105 0.11 -7.64 6.08
CA ARG A 105 -0.44 -8.85 5.47
C ARG A 105 -0.21 -8.85 3.98
N CYS A 106 -0.04 -10.04 3.41
CA CYS A 106 0.10 -10.22 1.98
C CYS A 106 -0.74 -11.38 1.46
N ALA A 107 -1.17 -11.31 0.21
CA ALA A 107 -1.85 -12.37 -0.50
C ALA A 107 -1.45 -12.40 -1.97
N LYS A 108 -1.46 -13.59 -2.58
CA LYS A 108 -1.39 -13.73 -4.04
C LYS A 108 -2.76 -13.45 -4.64
N GLY A 109 -2.79 -12.77 -5.78
CA GLY A 109 -4.00 -12.49 -6.55
C GLY A 109 -3.93 -13.09 -7.94
N HIS A 110 -5.08 -13.57 -8.42
CA HIS A 110 -5.23 -14.31 -9.66
C HIS A 110 -5.86 -13.46 -10.78
N THR A 111 -5.43 -12.20 -10.90
CA THR A 111 -5.75 -11.34 -12.05
C THR A 111 -4.90 -11.69 -13.27
N ASP A 112 -5.20 -11.10 -14.42
CA ASP A 112 -4.41 -11.29 -15.64
C ASP A 112 -2.94 -10.89 -15.41
N GLY A 113 -2.05 -11.89 -15.45
CA GLY A 113 -0.61 -11.72 -15.22
C GLY A 113 -0.11 -12.03 -13.80
N GLY A 114 -1.02 -12.32 -12.85
CA GLY A 114 -0.69 -12.65 -11.46
C GLY A 114 -0.14 -11.46 -10.67
N VAL A 115 -0.61 -11.28 -9.44
CA VAL A 115 -0.17 -10.18 -8.57
C VAL A 115 0.09 -10.66 -7.15
N VAL A 116 0.83 -9.86 -6.40
CA VAL A 116 0.86 -9.93 -4.94
C VAL A 116 0.30 -8.61 -4.41
N VAL A 117 -0.62 -8.69 -3.46
CA VAL A 117 -1.15 -7.53 -2.75
C VAL A 117 -0.64 -7.59 -1.32
N CYS A 118 0.00 -6.54 -0.85
CA CYS A 118 0.41 -6.40 0.53
C CYS A 118 -0.13 -5.11 1.12
N THR A 119 -0.53 -5.14 2.38
CA THR A 119 -0.88 -3.96 3.18
C THR A 119 -0.02 -3.91 4.44
N SER A 120 0.29 -2.70 4.89
CA SER A 120 0.98 -2.39 6.15
C SER A 120 0.26 -1.25 6.83
N VAL A 121 -0.12 -1.47 8.08
CA VAL A 121 -0.95 -0.57 8.87
C VAL A 121 -0.30 -0.31 10.23
N ASP A 122 -0.28 0.94 10.64
CA ASP A 122 -0.02 1.32 12.03
C ASP A 122 -1.02 2.39 12.49
N HIS A 123 -0.79 2.96 13.67
CA HIS A 123 -1.77 3.87 14.30
C HIS A 123 -1.99 5.19 13.57
N GLY A 124 -1.19 5.55 12.56
CA GLY A 124 -1.37 6.80 11.81
C GLY A 124 -1.54 6.65 10.31
N SER A 125 -1.40 5.45 9.74
CA SER A 125 -1.64 5.26 8.31
C SER A 125 -1.79 3.80 7.91
N ILE A 126 -2.37 3.62 6.73
CA ILE A 126 -2.41 2.37 5.98
C ILE A 126 -1.70 2.58 4.63
N THR A 127 -0.88 1.63 4.22
CA THR A 127 -0.27 1.60 2.89
C THR A 127 -0.46 0.23 2.29
N THR A 128 -1.10 0.19 1.14
CA THR A 128 -1.32 -1.02 0.35
C THR A 128 -0.59 -0.89 -0.97
N ALA A 129 0.02 -1.98 -1.45
CA ALA A 129 0.62 -2.03 -2.77
C ALA A 129 0.31 -3.34 -3.50
N VAL A 130 0.14 -3.21 -4.81
CA VAL A 130 -0.08 -4.30 -5.75
C VAL A 130 1.17 -4.44 -6.60
N PHE A 131 1.80 -5.60 -6.53
CA PHE A 131 3.06 -5.91 -7.17
C PHE A 131 2.86 -6.90 -8.30
N THR A 132 3.44 -6.59 -9.45
CA THR A 132 3.60 -7.56 -10.53
C THR A 132 4.97 -8.23 -10.43
N ARG A 133 5.05 -9.53 -10.78
CA ARG A 133 6.32 -10.27 -10.92
C ARG A 133 7.17 -10.37 -9.65
N LEU A 134 6.57 -10.31 -8.46
CA LEU A 134 7.28 -10.49 -7.19
C LEU A 134 6.71 -11.65 -6.38
N SER A 135 7.56 -12.24 -5.55
CA SER A 135 7.15 -13.17 -4.50
C SER A 135 6.44 -12.42 -3.36
N VAL A 136 5.77 -13.16 -2.45
CA VAL A 136 5.16 -12.57 -1.26
C VAL A 136 6.21 -11.87 -0.39
N ASP A 137 7.32 -12.53 -0.11
CA ASP A 137 8.38 -11.98 0.75
C ASP A 137 9.05 -10.74 0.16
N ASP A 138 9.33 -10.75 -1.15
CA ASP A 138 9.94 -9.60 -1.81
C ASP A 138 8.97 -8.42 -1.87
N SER A 139 7.67 -8.69 -2.05
CA SER A 139 6.62 -7.68 -2.02
C SER A 139 6.46 -7.06 -0.64
N ALA A 140 6.48 -7.86 0.42
CA ALA A 140 6.42 -7.38 1.80
C ALA A 140 7.61 -6.47 2.13
N ARG A 141 8.83 -6.89 1.78
CA ARG A 141 10.04 -6.08 1.99
C ARG A 141 10.00 -4.77 1.19
N LEU A 142 9.54 -4.82 -0.06
CA LEU A 142 9.43 -3.63 -0.91
C LEU A 142 8.35 -2.66 -0.42
N LEU A 143 7.24 -3.18 0.13
CA LEU A 143 6.21 -2.36 0.75
C LEU A 143 6.77 -1.56 1.93
N GLU A 144 7.57 -2.17 2.81
CA GLU A 144 8.18 -1.42 3.93
C GLU A 144 9.14 -0.33 3.46
N VAL A 145 9.90 -0.58 2.38
CA VAL A 145 10.77 0.44 1.76
C VAL A 145 9.94 1.59 1.20
N LEU A 146 8.88 1.29 0.44
CA LEU A 146 7.97 2.30 -0.11
C LEU A 146 7.32 3.12 1.00
N ARG A 147 6.71 2.45 1.97
CA ARG A 147 6.04 3.09 3.11
C ARG A 147 6.99 3.99 3.89
N GLY A 148 8.22 3.55 4.17
CA GLY A 148 9.22 4.34 4.88
C GLY A 148 9.73 5.57 4.12
N GLN A 149 9.41 5.70 2.82
CA GLN A 149 9.71 6.90 2.02
C GLN A 149 8.45 7.73 1.73
N ILE A 150 7.27 7.12 1.77
CA ILE A 150 6.00 7.78 1.49
C ILE A 150 5.42 8.42 2.74
N VAL A 151 5.44 7.70 3.87
CA VAL A 151 4.81 8.11 5.12
C VAL A 151 5.87 8.65 6.08
N THR A 152 5.63 9.86 6.58
CA THR A 152 6.46 10.51 7.61
C THR A 152 5.62 10.82 8.83
N ASN A 153 6.17 10.59 10.02
CA ASN A 153 5.48 10.90 11.29
C ASN A 153 5.94 12.27 11.81
N GLY A 154 5.03 12.98 12.48
CA GLY A 154 5.29 14.28 13.11
C GLY A 154 5.93 14.23 14.49
#